data_AF-A0A7T4N7N7-F1
#
_entry.id   AF-A0A7T4N7N7-F1
#
_cell.length_a   1.000
_cell.length_b   1.000
_cell.length_c   1.000
_cell.angle_alpha   90.00
_cell.angle_beta   90.00
_cell.angle_gamma   90.00
#
_symmetry.space_group_name_H-M   'P 1'
#
loop_
_entity.id
_entity.type
_entity.pdbx_description
1 polymer ?
#
loop_
_entity_poly.entity_id
_entity_poly.type
_entity_poly.pdbx_seq_one_letter_code
_entity_poly.pdbx_strand_id
1 'polypeptide(L)'
;MKLSQLRRKNKQLGQGMTEYIIIVALIAVSAIGVYSLFGQTLRNQTSGLAEEMSGKDAKDNISTAQTNADLATTNADKTKNMGTYNADNNK
;
A
#
# COMPACT_ATOMS: atom_id res chain seq x y z
N MET A 1 7.35 60.90 -14.71
CA MET A 1 6.46 59.76 -15.05
C MET A 1 7.26 58.47 -14.84
N LYS A 2 7.16 57.83 -13.67
CA LYS A 2 7.91 56.59 -13.36
C LYS A 2 7.03 55.39 -13.71
N LEU A 3 7.43 54.60 -14.72
CA LEU A 3 6.73 53.36 -15.06
C LEU A 3 6.98 52.31 -13.98
N SER A 4 5.91 51.89 -13.31
CA SER A 4 5.89 50.76 -12.39
C SER A 4 6.12 49.45 -13.17
N GLN A 5 7.22 48.76 -12.88
CA GLN A 5 7.50 47.43 -13.42
C GLN A 5 6.48 46.41 -12.88
N LEU A 6 5.59 45.94 -13.75
CA LEU A 6 4.70 44.80 -13.49
C LEU A 6 5.53 43.51 -13.44
N ARG A 7 5.80 43.03 -12.22
CA ARG A 7 6.48 41.75 -11.98
C ARG A 7 5.53 40.62 -12.36
N ARG A 8 5.69 40.02 -13.55
CA ARG A 8 4.96 38.82 -13.97
C ARG A 8 5.27 37.69 -12.96
N LYS A 9 4.28 37.26 -12.18
CA LYS A 9 4.35 35.97 -11.49
C LYS A 9 4.36 34.88 -12.57
N ASN A 10 5.46 34.16 -12.69
CA ASN A 10 5.52 32.96 -13.53
C ASN A 10 4.41 32.01 -13.06
N LYS A 11 3.39 31.80 -13.90
CA LYS A 11 2.41 30.75 -13.66
C LYS A 11 3.15 29.43 -13.81
N GLN A 12 3.26 28.67 -12.72
CA GLN A 12 3.86 27.34 -12.68
C GLN A 12 2.99 26.37 -13.49
N LEU A 13 3.15 26.38 -14.81
CA LEU A 13 2.40 25.52 -15.74
C LEU A 13 2.91 24.07 -15.79
N GLY A 14 3.87 23.71 -14.93
CA GLY A 14 4.41 22.35 -14.82
C GLY A 14 4.72 21.87 -13.40
N GLN A 15 4.54 22.71 -12.37
CA GLN A 15 4.82 22.29 -10.99
C GLN A 15 3.85 21.20 -10.52
N GLY A 16 2.57 21.27 -10.94
CA GLY A 16 1.58 20.25 -10.59
C GLY A 16 1.98 18.86 -11.11
N MET A 17 2.43 18.75 -12.37
CA MET A 17 2.71 17.43 -12.99
C MET A 17 3.82 16.67 -12.25
N THR A 18 4.92 17.35 -11.87
CA THR A 18 6.02 16.70 -11.12
C THR A 18 5.62 16.35 -9.69
N GLU A 19 4.85 17.20 -9.01
CA GLU A 19 4.35 16.91 -7.66
C GLU A 19 3.36 15.74 -7.66
N TYR A 20 2.47 15.68 -8.66
CA TYR A 20 1.57 14.54 -8.84
C TYR A 20 2.32 13.24 -9.07
N ILE A 21 3.39 13.24 -9.88
CA ILE A 21 4.19 12.02 -10.10
C ILE A 21 4.78 11.51 -8.78
N ILE A 22 5.30 12.40 -7.92
CA ILE A 22 5.86 12.02 -6.62
C ILE A 22 4.76 11.47 -5.70
N ILE A 23 3.61 12.14 -5.59
CA ILE A 23 2.49 11.69 -4.75
C ILE A 23 1.96 10.33 -5.23
N VAL A 24 1.77 10.16 -6.55
CA VAL A 24 1.31 8.90 -7.16
C VAL A 24 2.31 7.78 -6.89
N ALA A 25 3.62 8.03 -7.04
CA ALA A 25 4.64 7.04 -6.73
C ALA A 25 4.58 6.60 -5.25
N LEU A 26 4.39 7.53 -4.31
CA LEU A 26 4.26 7.22 -2.88
C LEU A 26 3.00 6.39 -2.58
N ILE A 27 1.87 6.71 -3.20
CA ILE A 27 0.63 5.93 -3.07
C ILE A 27 0.83 4.52 -3.63
N ALA A 28 1.46 4.38 -4.79
CA ALA A 28 1.71 3.09 -5.42
C ALA A 28 2.59 2.18 -4.56
N VAL A 29 3.69 2.71 -4.01
CA VAL A 29 4.58 1.96 -3.10
C VAL A 29 3.83 1.55 -1.84
N SER A 30 3.03 2.45 -1.26
CA SER A 30 2.23 2.17 -0.06
C SER A 30 1.20 1.06 -0.32
N ALA A 31 0.56 1.07 -1.49
CA ALA A 31 -0.45 0.09 -1.88
C ALA A 31 0.11 -1.34 -1.98
N ILE A 32 1.35 -1.52 -2.45
CA ILE A 32 1.99 -2.85 -2.53
C ILE A 32 2.01 -3.53 -1.15
N GLY A 33 2.34 -2.78 -0.10
CA GLY A 33 2.35 -3.28 1.28
C GLY A 33 0.97 -3.69 1.77
N VAL A 34 -0.02 -2.81 1.62
CA VAL A 34 -1.41 -3.03 2.08
C VAL A 34 -2.06 -4.23 1.39
N TYR A 35 -1.85 -4.39 0.08
CA TYR A 35 -2.49 -5.46 -0.68
C TYR A 35 -1.75 -6.80 -0.64
N SER A 36 -0.53 -6.86 -0.12
CA SER A 36 0.25 -8.10 -0.08
C SER A 36 -0.41 -9.19 0.78
N LEU A 37 -0.75 -8.89 2.05
CA LEU A 37 -1.35 -9.85 2.99
C LEU A 37 -2.81 -10.14 2.64
N PHE A 38 -3.53 -9.12 2.14
CA PHE A 38 -4.87 -9.29 1.60
C PHE A 38 -4.89 -10.27 0.42
N GLY A 39 -3.99 -10.09 -0.56
CA GLY A 39 -3.87 -10.97 -1.72
C GLY A 39 -3.50 -12.40 -1.33
N GLN A 40 -2.60 -12.58 -0.37
CA GLN A 40 -2.25 -13.90 0.17
C GLN A 40 -3.44 -14.59 0.85
N THR A 41 -4.21 -13.85 1.65
CA THR A 41 -5.44 -14.36 2.31
C THR A 41 -6.46 -14.82 1.27
N LEU A 42 -6.74 -13.98 0.27
CA LEU A 42 -7.71 -14.28 -0.79
C LEU A 42 -7.28 -15.50 -1.62
N ARG A 43 -5.99 -15.61 -1.95
CA ARG A 43 -5.44 -16.74 -2.69
C ARG A 43 -5.55 -18.04 -1.89
N ASN A 44 -5.27 -18.00 -0.59
CA ASN A 44 -5.37 -19.18 0.27
C ASN A 44 -6.82 -19.65 0.41
N GLN A 45 -7.77 -18.74 0.60
CA GLN A 45 -9.19 -19.11 0.64
C GLN A 45 -9.68 -19.69 -0.69
N THR A 46 -9.32 -19.07 -1.82
CA THR A 46 -9.66 -19.60 -3.15
C THR A 46 -9.04 -20.98 -3.38
N SER A 47 -7.80 -21.18 -2.95
CA SER A 47 -7.13 -22.48 -3.00
C SER A 47 -7.84 -23.52 -2.11
N GLY A 48 -8.25 -23.14 -0.90
CA GLY A 48 -8.99 -24.02 -0.01
C GLY A 48 -10.34 -24.44 -0.57
N LEU A 49 -11.10 -23.50 -1.15
CA LEU A 49 -12.36 -23.82 -1.84
C LEU A 49 -12.14 -24.79 -3.01
N ALA A 50 -11.05 -24.64 -3.76
CA ALA A 50 -10.70 -25.56 -4.84
C ALA A 50 -10.34 -26.96 -4.32
N GLU A 51 -9.62 -27.05 -3.20
CA GLU A 51 -9.29 -28.32 -2.53
C GLU A 51 -10.55 -29.02 -1.99
N GLU A 52 -11.43 -28.30 -1.31
CA GLU A 52 -12.72 -28.83 -0.83
C GLU A 52 -13.61 -29.29 -1.99
N MET A 53 -13.67 -28.52 -3.08
CA MET A 53 -14.40 -28.90 -4.28
C MET A 53 -13.81 -30.14 -4.96
N SER A 54 -12.51 -30.40 -4.78
CA SER A 54 -11.85 -31.64 -5.23
C SER A 54 -12.04 -32.82 -4.27
N GLY A 55 -12.72 -32.62 -3.14
CA GLY A 55 -12.99 -33.64 -2.13
C GLY A 55 -11.89 -33.81 -1.07
N LYS A 56 -10.96 -32.87 -0.98
CA LYS A 56 -9.86 -32.86 -0.01
C LYS A 56 -10.13 -31.87 1.12
N ASP A 57 -9.50 -32.11 2.27
CA ASP A 57 -9.60 -31.20 3.43
C ASP A 57 -8.73 -29.95 3.19
N ALA A 58 -9.30 -28.76 3.37
CA ALA A 58 -8.62 -27.47 3.17
C ALA A 58 -8.15 -26.80 4.48
N LYS A 59 -8.12 -27.51 5.61
CA LYS A 59 -7.68 -26.96 6.91
C LYS A 59 -6.38 -26.15 6.85
N ASP A 60 -5.38 -26.63 6.11
CA ASP A 60 -4.09 -25.94 6.02
C ASP A 60 -4.20 -24.59 5.28
N ASN A 61 -4.99 -24.56 4.20
CA ASN A 61 -5.28 -23.33 3.47
C ASN A 61 -6.04 -22.33 4.33
N ILE A 62 -7.04 -22.81 5.09
CA ILE A 62 -7.84 -21.97 6.00
C ILE A 62 -6.96 -21.41 7.13
N SER A 63 -6.13 -22.26 7.76
CA SER A 63 -5.20 -21.86 8.82
C SER A 63 -4.20 -20.82 8.34
N THR A 64 -3.66 -20.99 7.13
CA THR A 64 -2.75 -20.01 6.52
C THR A 64 -3.47 -18.70 6.20
N ALA A 65 -4.72 -18.75 5.73
CA ALA A 65 -5.53 -17.55 5.50
C ALA A 65 -5.80 -16.78 6.80
N GLN A 66 -6.12 -17.48 7.89
CA GLN A 66 -6.29 -16.88 9.22
C GLN A 66 -5.01 -16.21 9.71
N THR A 67 -3.88 -16.91 9.62
CA THR A 67 -2.56 -16.37 9.99
C THR A 67 -2.25 -15.08 9.21
N ASN A 68 -2.53 -15.06 7.90
CA ASN A 68 -2.32 -13.86 7.08
C ASN A 68 -3.26 -12.71 7.47
N ALA A 69 -4.50 -13.00 7.85
CA ALA A 69 -5.44 -11.99 8.35
C ALA A 69 -5.00 -11.41 9.71
N ASP A 70 -4.48 -12.23 10.61
CA ASP A 70 -3.96 -11.80 11.90
C ASP A 70 -2.69 -10.94 11.75
N LEU A 71 -1.80 -11.33 10.82
CA LEU A 71 -0.64 -10.53 10.45
C LEU A 71 -1.06 -9.18 9.83
N ALA A 72 -2.10 -9.16 9.00
CA ALA A 72 -2.62 -7.93 8.43
C ALA A 72 -3.18 -7.01 9.51
N THR A 73 -3.93 -7.56 10.47
CA THR A 73 -4.44 -6.82 11.64
C THR A 73 -3.30 -6.23 12.47
N THR A 74 -2.31 -7.07 12.81
CA THR A 74 -1.13 -6.65 13.57
C THR A 74 -0.35 -5.55 12.84
N ASN A 75 -0.27 -5.61 11.52
CA ASN A 75 0.41 -4.59 10.73
C ASN A 75 -0.43 -3.30 10.59
N ALA A 76 -1.76 -3.40 10.54
CA ALA A 76 -2.66 -2.26 10.53
C ALA A 76 -2.60 -1.46 11.85
N ASP A 77 -2.44 -2.16 12.98
CA ASP A 77 -2.30 -1.52 14.30
C ASP A 77 -0.96 -0.79 14.48
N LYS A 78 0.05 -1.09 13.64
CA LYS A 78 1.32 -0.36 13.65
C LYS A 78 1.14 0.99 12.97
N THR A 79 1.27 2.07 13.74
CA THR A 79 1.36 3.42 13.18
C THR A 79 2.64 3.55 12.35
N LYS A 80 2.50 3.66 11.02
CA LYS A 80 3.60 3.93 10.08
C LYS A 80 3.58 5.40 9.67
N ASN A 81 4.50 6.18 10.22
CA ASN A 81 4.83 7.53 9.78
C ASN A 81 6.28 7.60 9.28
N MET A 82 6.66 8.71 8.65
CA MET A 82 8.02 8.93 8.12
C MET A 82 9.13 8.81 9.18
N GLY A 83 8.82 9.05 10.47
CA GLY A 83 9.77 8.85 11.57
C GLY A 83 9.97 7.38 11.95
N THR A 84 8.98 6.53 11.69
CA THR A 84 9.00 5.07 11.97
C THR A 84 9.39 4.23 10.76
N TYR A 85 9.77 4.84 9.64
CA TYR A 85 10.08 4.15 8.38
C TYR A 85 11.19 3.10 8.54
N ASN A 86 12.14 3.32 9.46
CA ASN A 86 13.23 2.37 9.72
C ASN A 86 12.96 1.37 10.86
N ALA A 87 11.82 1.47 11.56
CA ALA A 87 11.55 0.68 12.77
C ALA A 87 11.36 -0.82 12.49
N ASP A 88 10.89 -1.19 11.29
CA ASP A 88 10.71 -2.60 10.91
C ASP A 88 11.91 -3.19 10.17
N ASN A 89 12.79 -2.36 9.61
CA ASN A 89 13.95 -2.80 8.81
C ASN A 89 15.18 -3.15 9.67
N ASN A 90 15.13 -2.89 10.98
CA ASN A 90 16.23 -3.16 11.91
C ASN A 90 15.96 -4.40 12.78
N LYS A 91 15.66 -5.53 12.12
CA LYS A 91 15.57 -6.86 12.76
C LYS A 91 16.68 -7.75 12.25
#